data_AF-A0ABD3LH32-F1
#
_entry.id   AF-A0ABD3LH32-F1
#
_cell.length_a   1.000
_cell.length_b   1.000
_cell.length_c   1.000
_cell.angle_alpha   90.00
_cell.angle_beta   90.00
_cell.angle_gamma   90.00
#
_symmetry.space_group_name_H-M   'P 1'
#
loop_
_entity.id
_entity.type
_entity.pdbx_description
1 polymer ?
#
loop_
_entity_poly.entity_id
_entity_poly.type
_entity_poly.pdbx_seq_one_letter_code
_entity_poly.pdbx_strand_id
1 'polypeptide(L)'
;MEGEEVDLGNFPSPKELANLDADYLQSKCKLGYRTNYILKLAMEIEEGKLKIDGYEGVQDAASCRILIKGISGVGSFARASVLMCLGFYDEVPWDSETIKFLKHVHAREGCTKKTIKSDLKEIYDKYAPFQCLAYWFELLEFYERQFGKLSELSHTMYHKVSSSTQMREFNHNHVL
;
A
#
# COMPACT_ATOMS: atom_id res chain seq x y z
N MET A 1 40.02 1.22 -5.14
CA MET A 1 38.93 0.61 -5.93
C MET A 1 37.83 1.65 -5.96
N GLU A 2 37.84 2.50 -6.98
CA GLU A 2 36.69 3.35 -7.29
C GLU A 2 35.53 2.43 -7.64
N GLY A 3 34.44 2.53 -6.89
CA GLY A 3 33.23 1.77 -7.19
C GLY A 3 32.64 2.30 -8.48
N GLU A 4 32.39 1.41 -9.46
CA GLU A 4 31.60 1.76 -10.63
C GLU A 4 30.26 2.35 -10.17
N GLU A 5 29.99 3.57 -10.61
CA GLU A 5 28.72 4.23 -10.41
C GLU A 5 27.68 3.44 -11.22
N VAL A 6 26.91 2.59 -10.53
CA VAL A 6 25.82 1.84 -11.15
C VAL A 6 24.74 2.85 -11.51
N ASP A 7 24.50 3.06 -12.80
CA ASP A 7 23.29 3.74 -13.27
C ASP A 7 22.08 2.89 -12.85
N LEU A 8 21.49 3.26 -11.71
CA LEU A 8 20.39 2.51 -11.10
C LEU A 8 19.10 2.63 -11.91
N GLY A 9 19.08 3.47 -12.97
CA GLY A 9 17.91 3.76 -13.77
C GLY A 9 16.84 4.52 -12.98
N ASN A 10 16.05 5.34 -13.67
CA ASN A 10 14.86 5.96 -13.09
C ASN A 10 13.64 5.05 -13.25
N PHE A 11 12.60 5.32 -12.46
CA PHE A 11 11.29 4.70 -12.70
C PHE A 11 10.80 5.07 -14.11
N PRO A 12 10.25 4.13 -14.89
CA PRO A 12 9.87 4.39 -16.27
C PRO A 12 8.74 5.42 -16.37
N SER A 13 8.84 6.31 -17.35
CA SER A 13 7.82 7.28 -17.69
C SER A 13 6.57 6.60 -18.31
N PRO A 14 5.40 7.27 -18.29
CA PRO A 14 4.21 6.79 -19.00
C PRO A 14 4.50 6.50 -20.48
N LYS A 15 5.26 7.37 -21.16
CA LYS A 15 5.66 7.19 -22.56
C LYS A 15 6.47 5.92 -22.78
N GLU A 16 7.44 5.63 -21.92
CA GLU A 16 8.25 4.41 -22.04
C GLU A 16 7.38 3.17 -21.82
N LEU A 17 6.52 3.17 -20.79
CA LEU A 17 5.61 2.06 -20.52
C LEU A 17 4.59 1.84 -21.64
N ALA A 18 4.03 2.91 -22.22
CA ALA A 18 3.03 2.83 -23.27
C ALA A 18 3.56 2.18 -24.56
N ASN A 19 4.88 2.21 -24.78
CA ASN A 19 5.54 1.57 -25.92
C ASN A 19 5.97 0.12 -25.66
N LEU A 20 5.76 -0.41 -24.45
CA LEU A 20 6.11 -1.79 -24.13
C LEU A 20 4.98 -2.77 -24.50
N ASP A 21 5.42 -3.96 -24.92
CA ASP A 21 4.53 -5.10 -25.09
C ASP A 21 4.12 -5.73 -23.74
N ALA A 22 2.88 -6.23 -23.66
CA ALA A 22 2.34 -6.83 -22.45
C ALA A 22 3.05 -8.12 -22.05
N ASP A 23 3.39 -8.98 -23.00
CA ASP A 23 4.11 -10.22 -22.73
C ASP A 23 5.55 -9.91 -22.30
N TYR A 24 6.16 -8.89 -22.90
CA TYR A 24 7.46 -8.40 -22.46
C TYR A 24 7.43 -7.95 -21.00
N LEU A 25 6.52 -7.03 -20.63
CA LEU A 25 6.42 -6.51 -19.27
C LEU A 25 6.07 -7.61 -18.26
N GLN A 26 5.19 -8.54 -18.65
CA GLN A 26 4.84 -9.71 -17.84
C GLN A 26 6.05 -10.62 -17.62
N SER A 27 6.86 -10.89 -18.65
CA SER A 27 8.03 -11.77 -18.55
C SER A 27 9.12 -11.20 -17.65
N LYS A 28 9.34 -9.87 -17.70
CA LYS A 28 10.38 -9.18 -16.94
C LYS A 28 9.97 -8.88 -15.50
N CYS A 29 8.74 -8.42 -15.28
CA CYS A 29 8.31 -7.91 -13.98
C CYS A 29 7.33 -8.84 -13.24
N LYS A 30 6.80 -9.88 -13.90
CA LYS A 30 5.91 -10.89 -13.29
C LYS A 30 4.70 -10.29 -12.55
N LEU A 31 4.08 -9.26 -13.13
CA LEU A 31 3.01 -8.48 -12.49
C LEU A 31 1.63 -9.16 -12.57
N GLY A 32 1.48 -10.20 -13.39
CA GLY A 32 0.22 -10.93 -13.55
C GLY A 32 -0.84 -10.03 -14.19
N TYR A 33 -2.09 -10.13 -13.74
CA TYR A 33 -3.19 -9.32 -14.31
C TYR A 33 -2.97 -7.80 -14.22
N ARG A 34 -2.07 -7.33 -13.33
CA ARG A 34 -1.74 -5.90 -13.16
C ARG A 34 -0.99 -5.32 -14.35
N THR A 35 -0.30 -6.15 -15.14
CA THR A 35 0.40 -5.73 -16.37
C THR A 35 -0.53 -4.91 -17.26
N ASN A 36 -1.76 -5.40 -17.48
CA ASN A 36 -2.75 -4.74 -18.33
C ASN A 36 -3.24 -3.40 -17.75
N TYR A 37 -3.38 -3.29 -16.42
CA TYR A 37 -3.75 -2.02 -15.79
C TYR A 37 -2.64 -0.97 -15.88
N ILE A 38 -1.38 -1.39 -15.72
CA ILE A 38 -0.23 -0.49 -15.81
C ILE A 38 -0.05 0.04 -17.23
N LEU A 39 -0.09 -0.83 -18.24
CA LEU A 39 0.00 -0.41 -19.64
C LEU A 39 -1.17 0.47 -20.03
N LYS A 40 -2.39 0.12 -19.61
CA LYS A 40 -3.58 0.94 -19.86
C LYS A 40 -3.43 2.34 -19.27
N LEU A 41 -3.00 2.44 -18.01
CA LEU A 41 -2.76 3.73 -17.37
C LEU A 41 -1.73 4.55 -18.13
N ALA A 42 -0.59 3.94 -18.50
CA ALA A 42 0.46 4.59 -19.27
C ALA A 42 -0.05 5.13 -20.62
N MET A 43 -0.80 4.33 -21.36
CA MET A 43 -1.42 4.73 -22.63
C MET A 43 -2.44 5.86 -22.45
N GLU A 44 -3.32 5.79 -21.45
CA GLU A 44 -4.32 6.84 -21.20
C GLU A 44 -3.67 8.18 -20.86
N ILE A 45 -2.52 8.17 -20.17
CA ILE A 45 -1.73 9.39 -19.90
C ILE A 45 -1.09 9.92 -21.18
N GLU A 46 -0.38 9.07 -21.93
CA GLU A 46 0.34 9.46 -23.15
C GLU A 46 -0.60 9.97 -24.25
N GLU A 47 -1.80 9.38 -24.37
CA GLU A 47 -2.85 9.83 -25.30
C GLU A 47 -3.60 11.07 -24.80
N GLY A 48 -3.30 11.57 -23.59
CA GLY A 48 -3.94 12.74 -23.00
C GLY A 48 -5.39 12.52 -22.53
N LYS A 49 -5.85 11.26 -22.46
CA LYS A 49 -7.16 10.88 -21.93
C LYS A 49 -7.22 11.06 -20.41
N LEU A 50 -6.11 10.79 -19.73
CA LEU A 50 -5.95 11.01 -18.30
C LEU A 50 -4.89 12.10 -18.08
N LYS A 51 -5.34 13.32 -17.74
CA LYS A 51 -4.46 14.48 -17.53
C LYS A 51 -3.99 14.54 -16.08
N ILE A 52 -2.94 13.77 -15.75
CA ILE A 52 -2.40 13.70 -14.38
C ILE A 52 -1.81 15.04 -13.91
N ASP A 53 -1.28 15.88 -14.81
CA ASP A 53 -0.77 17.21 -14.43
C ASP A 53 -1.84 18.07 -13.76
N GLY A 54 -3.12 17.86 -14.08
CA GLY A 54 -4.24 18.54 -13.43
C GLY A 54 -4.51 18.08 -11.99
N TYR A 55 -3.76 17.11 -11.48
CA TYR A 55 -3.86 16.58 -10.12
C TYR A 55 -2.89 17.33 -9.20
N GLU A 56 -1.86 17.97 -9.76
CA GLU A 56 -0.96 18.83 -9.00
C GLU A 56 -1.73 20.03 -8.44
N GLY A 57 -1.51 20.32 -7.15
CA GLY A 57 -2.15 21.45 -6.47
C GLY A 57 -3.57 21.20 -5.97
N VAL A 58 -4.14 19.99 -6.12
CA VAL A 58 -5.41 19.64 -5.45
C VAL A 58 -5.19 19.64 -3.93
N GLN A 59 -5.90 20.53 -3.22
CA GLN A 59 -5.67 20.79 -1.80
C GLN A 59 -6.53 19.95 -0.85
N ASP A 60 -7.50 19.19 -1.37
CA ASP A 60 -8.44 18.44 -0.54
C ASP A 60 -8.60 16.97 -0.97
N ALA A 61 -8.77 16.11 0.04
CA ALA A 61 -8.84 14.66 -0.13
C ALA A 61 -10.06 14.22 -0.95
N ALA A 62 -11.18 14.95 -0.89
CA ALA A 62 -12.41 14.57 -1.58
C ALA A 62 -12.26 14.75 -3.11
N SER A 63 -11.67 15.86 -3.54
CA SER A 63 -11.33 16.10 -4.94
C SER A 63 -10.35 15.06 -5.47
N CYS A 64 -9.26 14.78 -4.74
CA CYS A 64 -8.31 13.71 -5.12
C CYS A 64 -8.99 12.34 -5.22
N ARG A 65 -9.89 12.01 -4.29
CA ARG A 65 -10.66 10.76 -4.32
C ARG A 65 -11.47 10.61 -5.60
N ILE A 66 -12.11 11.68 -6.07
CA ILE A 66 -12.90 11.67 -7.31
C ILE A 66 -11.99 11.44 -8.51
N LEU A 67 -10.88 12.18 -8.59
CA LEU A 67 -9.92 12.09 -9.68
C LEU A 67 -9.28 10.70 -9.80
N ILE A 68 -8.89 10.08 -8.68
CA ILE A 68 -8.24 8.77 -8.67
C ILE A 68 -9.24 7.63 -8.91
N LYS A 69 -10.52 7.80 -8.53
CA LYS A 69 -11.56 6.78 -8.72
C LYS A 69 -11.77 6.38 -10.18
N GLY A 70 -11.45 7.26 -11.13
CA GLY A 70 -11.55 6.97 -12.56
C GLY A 70 -10.49 6.02 -13.10
N ILE A 71 -9.41 5.76 -12.33
CA ILE A 71 -8.26 5.00 -12.82
C ILE A 71 -8.53 3.49 -12.73
N SER A 72 -8.44 2.81 -13.88
CA SER A 72 -8.63 1.36 -13.95
C SER A 72 -7.59 0.61 -13.12
N GLY A 73 -8.04 -0.37 -12.32
CA GLY A 73 -7.17 -1.15 -11.45
C GLY A 73 -6.91 -0.52 -10.06
N VAL A 74 -7.37 0.72 -9.82
CA VAL A 74 -7.23 1.40 -8.53
C VAL A 74 -8.47 1.18 -7.66
N GLY A 75 -8.45 0.07 -6.91
CA GLY A 75 -9.49 -0.28 -5.93
C GLY A 75 -9.48 0.62 -4.68
N SER A 76 -10.37 0.34 -3.71
CA SER A 76 -10.46 1.13 -2.46
C SER A 76 -9.15 1.16 -1.67
N PHE A 77 -8.48 0.01 -1.57
CA PHE A 77 -7.18 -0.10 -0.91
C PHE A 77 -6.14 0.80 -1.59
N ALA A 78 -5.91 0.58 -2.89
CA ALA A 78 -4.92 1.34 -3.66
C ALA A 78 -5.20 2.85 -3.63
N ARG A 79 -6.47 3.25 -3.70
CA ARG A 79 -6.88 4.65 -3.59
C ARG A 79 -6.53 5.26 -2.24
N ALA A 80 -6.85 4.60 -1.13
CA ALA A 80 -6.46 5.07 0.20
C ALA A 80 -4.93 5.15 0.37
N SER A 81 -4.19 4.19 -0.20
CA SER A 81 -2.72 4.23 -0.24
C SER A 81 -2.17 5.41 -1.05
N VAL A 82 -2.75 5.71 -2.21
CA VAL A 82 -2.33 6.87 -3.03
C VAL A 82 -2.63 8.17 -2.28
N LEU A 83 -3.80 8.31 -1.65
CA LEU A 83 -4.15 9.50 -0.86
C LEU A 83 -3.16 9.74 0.28
N MET A 84 -2.75 8.67 0.98
CA MET A 84 -1.70 8.74 1.99
C MET A 84 -0.38 9.26 1.42
N CYS A 85 0.04 8.79 0.24
CA CYS A 85 1.23 9.30 -0.44
C CYS A 85 1.10 10.78 -0.84
N LEU A 86 -0.12 11.25 -1.08
CA LEU A 86 -0.44 12.65 -1.36
C LEU A 86 -0.62 13.51 -0.08
N GLY A 87 -0.45 12.93 1.11
CA GLY A 87 -0.55 13.65 2.39
C GLY A 87 -1.96 13.68 3.00
N PHE A 88 -2.92 12.95 2.45
CA PHE A 88 -4.26 12.81 3.03
C PHE A 88 -4.38 11.52 3.84
N TYR A 89 -4.49 11.68 5.15
CA TYR A 89 -4.40 10.57 6.12
C TYR A 89 -5.75 10.20 6.76
N ASP A 90 -6.85 10.69 6.21
CA ASP A 90 -8.21 10.54 6.78
C ASP A 90 -8.81 9.13 6.58
N GLU A 91 -8.20 8.31 5.73
CA GLU A 91 -8.66 6.95 5.41
C GLU A 91 -7.53 5.92 5.60
N VAL A 92 -7.76 4.89 6.42
CA VAL A 92 -6.83 3.77 6.61
C VAL A 92 -6.99 2.77 5.45
N PRO A 93 -5.94 2.51 4.62
CA PRO A 93 -5.97 1.42 3.66
C PRO A 93 -5.98 0.08 4.40
N TRP A 94 -6.93 -0.78 4.07
CA TRP A 94 -7.09 -2.06 4.78
C TRP A 94 -7.17 -3.26 3.85
N ASP A 95 -6.64 -4.37 4.34
CA ASP A 95 -6.66 -5.68 3.67
C ASP A 95 -6.87 -6.82 4.69
N SER A 96 -6.50 -8.05 4.33
CA SER A 96 -6.59 -9.18 5.25
C SER A 96 -5.59 -9.10 6.41
N GLU A 97 -4.43 -8.48 6.22
CA GLU A 97 -3.46 -8.30 7.30
C GLU A 97 -3.94 -7.24 8.29
N THR A 98 -4.59 -6.16 7.83
CA THR A 98 -5.24 -5.20 8.72
C THR A 98 -6.29 -5.87 9.62
N ILE A 99 -7.12 -6.76 9.07
CA ILE A 99 -8.10 -7.51 9.86
C ILE A 99 -7.41 -8.36 10.93
N LYS A 100 -6.31 -9.05 10.60
CA LYS A 100 -5.54 -9.83 11.58
C LYS A 100 -4.93 -8.92 12.63
N PHE A 101 -4.34 -7.81 12.22
CA PHE A 101 -3.75 -6.84 13.13
C PHE A 101 -4.78 -6.35 14.16
N LEU A 102 -5.99 -5.94 13.73
CA LEU A 102 -7.04 -5.52 14.67
C LEU A 102 -7.49 -6.64 15.62
N LYS A 103 -7.49 -7.89 15.18
CA LYS A 103 -7.79 -9.03 16.05
C LYS A 103 -6.77 -9.18 17.17
N HIS A 104 -5.48 -9.04 16.86
CA HIS A 104 -4.41 -9.27 17.83
C HIS A 104 -4.15 -8.04 18.71
N VAL A 105 -4.07 -6.85 18.12
CA VAL A 105 -3.65 -5.62 18.83
C VAL A 105 -4.83 -4.93 19.52
N HIS A 106 -6.02 -4.97 18.91
CA HIS A 106 -7.22 -4.30 19.43
C HIS A 106 -8.27 -5.25 20.00
N ALA A 107 -7.93 -6.53 20.16
CA ALA A 107 -8.84 -7.58 20.65
C ALA A 107 -10.17 -7.66 19.87
N ARG A 108 -10.18 -7.30 18.58
CA ARG A 108 -11.39 -7.32 17.72
C ARG A 108 -11.60 -8.69 17.08
N GLU A 109 -11.77 -9.75 17.87
CA GLU A 109 -11.88 -11.14 17.37
C GLU A 109 -12.95 -11.31 16.27
N GLY A 110 -14.06 -10.59 16.40
CA GLY A 110 -15.18 -10.55 15.45
C GLY A 110 -14.94 -9.72 14.19
N CYS A 111 -13.78 -9.08 14.02
CA CYS A 111 -13.48 -8.26 12.85
C CYS A 111 -13.50 -9.10 11.56
N THR A 112 -14.23 -8.64 10.56
CA THR A 112 -14.36 -9.27 9.24
C THR A 112 -14.26 -8.23 8.14
N LYS A 113 -14.21 -8.66 6.87
CA LYS A 113 -14.29 -7.77 5.70
C LYS A 113 -15.55 -6.87 5.70
N LYS A 114 -16.61 -7.27 6.40
CA LYS A 114 -17.86 -6.49 6.50
C LYS A 114 -17.80 -5.43 7.60
N THR A 115 -17.10 -5.71 8.70
CA THR A 115 -17.07 -4.84 9.89
C THR A 115 -15.83 -3.94 9.95
N ILE A 116 -14.76 -4.31 9.25
CA ILE A 116 -13.44 -3.65 9.32
C ILE A 116 -13.50 -2.12 9.23
N LYS A 117 -14.37 -1.58 8.37
CA LYS A 117 -14.53 -0.12 8.24
C LYS A 117 -15.07 0.52 9.53
N SER A 118 -16.03 -0.13 10.19
CA SER A 118 -16.58 0.34 11.47
C SER A 118 -15.57 0.15 12.59
N ASP A 119 -14.85 -0.97 12.60
CA ASP A 119 -13.81 -1.25 13.60
C ASP A 119 -12.68 -0.21 13.52
N LEU A 120 -12.20 0.10 12.31
CA LEU A 120 -11.20 1.14 12.07
C LEU A 120 -11.70 2.53 12.51
N LYS A 121 -12.98 2.84 12.24
CA LYS A 121 -13.61 4.10 12.65
C LYS A 121 -13.61 4.23 14.17
N GLU A 122 -14.09 3.21 14.90
CA GLU A 122 -14.10 3.21 16.36
C GLU A 122 -12.71 3.38 16.98
N ILE A 123 -11.69 2.78 16.38
CA ILE A 123 -10.33 2.77 16.93
C ILE A 123 -9.60 4.08 16.61
N TYR A 124 -9.67 4.53 15.35
CA TYR A 124 -8.78 5.57 14.85
C TYR A 124 -9.42 6.94 14.64
N ASP A 125 -10.75 7.11 14.68
CA ASP A 125 -11.37 8.43 14.44
C ASP A 125 -10.90 9.51 15.42
N LYS A 126 -10.51 9.12 16.62
CA LYS A 126 -9.91 10.02 17.62
C LYS A 126 -8.63 10.71 17.14
N TYR A 127 -7.99 10.20 16.10
CA TYR A 127 -6.77 10.76 15.50
C TYR A 127 -7.05 11.64 14.28
N ALA A 128 -8.30 11.95 13.95
CA ALA A 128 -8.62 12.76 12.77
C ALA A 128 -7.82 14.09 12.73
N PRO A 129 -7.26 14.49 11.57
CA PRO A 129 -7.35 13.84 10.25
C PRO A 129 -6.18 12.86 9.93
N PHE A 130 -5.50 12.33 10.96
CA PHE A 130 -4.29 11.51 10.86
C PHE A 130 -4.51 10.02 11.16
N GLN A 131 -5.71 9.48 10.92
CA GLN A 131 -6.08 8.09 11.21
C GLN A 131 -5.12 7.08 10.58
N CYS A 132 -4.76 7.29 9.32
CA CYS A 132 -3.84 6.45 8.57
C CYS A 132 -2.43 6.45 9.19
N LEU A 133 -1.92 7.62 9.60
CA LEU A 133 -0.62 7.71 10.26
C LEU A 133 -0.61 6.96 11.60
N ALA A 134 -1.63 7.17 12.44
CA ALA A 134 -1.76 6.48 13.72
C ALA A 134 -1.77 4.95 13.54
N TYR A 135 -2.53 4.47 12.55
CA TYR A 135 -2.51 3.06 12.16
C TYR A 135 -1.11 2.56 11.76
N TRP A 136 -0.40 3.30 10.90
CA TRP A 136 0.93 2.89 10.45
C TRP A 136 1.97 2.87 11.57
N PHE A 137 1.92 3.82 12.50
CA PHE A 137 2.77 3.82 13.68
C PHE A 137 2.53 2.59 14.54
N GLU A 138 1.28 2.25 14.82
CA GLU A 138 0.95 1.09 15.64
C GLU A 138 1.28 -0.25 14.94
N LEU A 139 1.08 -0.30 13.62
CA LEU A 139 1.48 -1.44 12.79
C LEU A 139 3.00 -1.62 12.81
N LEU A 140 3.75 -0.53 12.67
CA LEU A 140 5.21 -0.52 12.75
C LEU A 140 5.67 -1.01 14.13
N GLU A 141 5.16 -0.43 15.21
CA GLU A 141 5.49 -0.84 16.58
C GLU A 141 5.18 -2.32 16.83
N PHE A 142 4.05 -2.81 16.32
CA PHE A 142 3.67 -4.20 16.44
C PHE A 142 4.69 -5.13 15.77
N TYR A 143 5.10 -4.83 14.54
CA TYR A 143 6.12 -5.64 13.85
C TYR A 143 7.51 -5.48 14.48
N GLU A 144 7.88 -4.29 14.95
CA GLU A 144 9.18 -4.07 15.59
C GLU A 144 9.31 -4.77 16.94
N ARG A 145 8.21 -4.93 17.69
CA ARG A 145 8.20 -5.77 18.90
C ARG A 145 8.48 -7.24 18.60
N GLN A 146 8.15 -7.71 17.40
CA GLN A 146 8.31 -9.11 17.00
C GLN A 146 9.67 -9.39 16.36
N PHE A 147 10.15 -8.46 15.54
CA PHE A 147 11.30 -8.69 14.67
C PHE A 147 12.51 -7.80 14.99
N GLY A 148 12.39 -6.92 15.98
CA GLY A 148 13.34 -5.83 16.21
C GLY A 148 13.12 -4.69 15.21
N LYS A 149 13.98 -3.68 15.25
CA LYS A 149 13.86 -2.51 14.36
C LYS A 149 13.86 -2.93 12.89
N LEU A 150 12.79 -2.59 12.17
CA LEU A 150 12.64 -3.02 10.77
C LEU A 150 13.69 -2.39 9.85
N SER A 151 14.18 -1.19 10.19
CA SER A 151 15.26 -0.51 9.48
C SER A 151 16.62 -1.22 9.58
N GLU A 152 16.80 -2.06 10.61
CA GLU A 152 18.03 -2.81 10.86
C GLU A 152 17.89 -4.29 10.39
N LEU A 153 16.74 -4.65 9.81
CA LEU A 153 16.43 -6.00 9.41
C LEU A 153 17.20 -6.41 8.14
N SER A 154 17.87 -7.57 8.20
CA SER A 154 18.55 -8.14 7.02
C SER A 154 17.55 -8.46 5.89
N HIS A 155 17.94 -8.20 4.65
CA HIS A 155 17.13 -8.48 3.45
C HIS A 155 16.72 -9.96 3.34
N THR A 156 17.51 -10.88 3.92
CA THR A 156 17.17 -12.31 3.95
C THR A 156 15.96 -12.62 4.83
N MET A 157 15.57 -11.69 5.71
CA MET A 157 14.47 -11.84 6.67
C MET A 157 13.18 -11.16 6.21
N TYR A 158 13.18 -10.39 5.11
CA TYR A 158 11.99 -9.66 4.65
C TYR A 158 10.78 -10.58 4.41
N HIS A 159 11.02 -11.76 3.85
CA HIS A 159 9.97 -12.74 3.58
C HIS A 159 9.27 -13.26 4.86
N LYS A 160 9.83 -13.02 6.06
CA LYS A 160 9.28 -13.49 7.33
C LYS A 160 8.28 -12.52 7.95
N VAL A 161 8.51 -11.21 7.81
CA VAL A 161 7.70 -10.15 8.46
C VAL A 161 6.26 -10.14 7.98
N SER A 162 6.03 -10.32 6.66
CA SER A 162 4.70 -10.28 6.05
C SER A 162 4.11 -11.67 5.77
N SER A 163 4.78 -12.74 6.20
CA SER A 163 4.29 -14.10 5.94
C SER A 163 3.10 -14.41 6.87
N SER A 164 1.96 -14.77 6.27
CA SER A 164 0.76 -15.21 6.98
C SER A 164 0.97 -16.41 7.93
N THR A 165 2.13 -17.06 7.84
CA THR A 165 2.50 -18.29 8.54
C THR A 165 2.97 -18.01 9.97
N GLN A 166 3.69 -16.91 10.24
CA GLN A 166 4.32 -16.69 11.56
C GLN A 166 3.41 -16.10 12.63
N MET A 167 2.34 -15.38 12.27
CA MET A 167 1.35 -14.93 13.29
C MET A 167 0.68 -16.10 14.03
N ARG A 168 0.66 -17.31 13.45
CA ARG A 168 0.13 -18.50 14.14
C ARG A 168 1.06 -19.03 15.23
N GLU A 169 2.37 -18.84 15.11
CA GLU A 169 3.35 -19.39 16.06
C GLU A 169 3.41 -18.57 17.36
N PHE A 170 3.14 -17.27 17.30
CA PHE A 170 3.02 -16.42 18.49
C PHE A 170 1.81 -16.78 19.37
N ASN A 171 0.75 -17.37 18.80
CA ASN A 171 -0.43 -17.83 19.55
C ASN A 171 -0.11 -18.96 20.55
N HIS A 172 1.05 -19.62 20.46
CA HIS A 172 1.47 -20.64 21.42
C HIS A 172 2.40 -20.13 22.52
N ASN A 173 3.05 -18.98 22.36
CA ASN A 173 4.07 -18.50 23.30
C ASN A 173 3.60 -17.46 24.32
N HIS A 174 2.35 -16.99 24.22
CA HIS A 174 1.77 -16.01 25.17
C HIS A 174 0.43 -16.43 25.79
N VAL A 175 0.06 -17.71 25.70
CA VAL A 175 -0.97 -18.29 26.57
C VAL A 175 -0.28 -18.85 27.81
N LEU A 176 -0.05 -17.98 28.79
CA LEU A 176 0.14 -18.32 30.20
C LEU A 176 -0.71 -17.36 31.04
#